data_AF-A0A0A9F837-F1
#
_entry.id   AF-A0A0A9F837-F1
#
_cell.length_a   1.000
_cell.length_b   1.000
_cell.length_c   1.000
_cell.angle_alpha   90.00
_cell.angle_beta   90.00
_cell.angle_gamma   90.00
#
_symmetry.space_group_name_H-M   'P 1'
#
loop_
_entity.id
_entity.type
_entity.pdbx_description
1 polymer ?
#
loop_
_entity_poly.entity_id
_entity_poly.type
_entity_poly.pdbx_seq_one_letter_code
_entity_poly.pdbx_strand_id
1 'polypeptide(L)'
;MQWPIEEVEALRGKSVTLKNTVIKPGQHVEVTGLQTAQADVEMSFEVPSLAGAERLDPALASDAQRLCGAKGAGAAGGVGPFGLWVLASANREERTAVFFRVFRAAAGSKKPVVLMCTDPTKSSLNPNLYQPTFAGFVDSDMSKGKISLRSLIDRSVVESFGAGGRTCILSRVYPSLAIGKNARLFVFNNGKSDVKVSRLTAWEMKKPLMNGA
;
A
#
# COMPACT_ATOMS: atom_id res chain seq x y z
N MET A 1 16.25 -6.97 7.73
CA MET A 1 14.98 -7.32 7.07
C MET A 1 14.01 -7.74 8.17
N GLN A 2 12.76 -7.27 8.12
CA GLN A 2 11.74 -7.58 9.13
C GLN A 2 10.53 -8.21 8.45
N TRP A 3 9.95 -9.24 9.05
CA TRP A 3 8.77 -9.91 8.54
C TRP A 3 7.92 -10.37 9.72
N PRO A 4 6.58 -10.38 9.61
CA PRO A 4 5.75 -11.01 10.63
C PRO A 4 6.18 -12.46 10.85
N ILE A 5 6.25 -12.88 12.11
CA ILE A 5 6.56 -14.27 12.45
C ILE A 5 5.53 -15.22 11.82
N GLU A 6 5.94 -16.43 11.46
CA GLU A 6 5.11 -17.35 10.69
C GLU A 6 3.83 -17.78 11.42
N GLU A 7 3.83 -17.76 12.75
CA GLU A 7 2.69 -18.11 13.59
C GLU A 7 1.48 -17.18 13.37
N VAL A 8 1.70 -15.94 12.91
CA VAL A 8 0.60 -15.04 12.54
C VAL A 8 -0.26 -15.64 11.43
N GLU A 9 0.34 -16.46 10.56
CA GLU A 9 -0.35 -17.08 9.43
C GLU A 9 -1.36 -18.14 9.88
N ALA A 10 -1.22 -18.68 11.09
CA ALA A 10 -2.21 -19.59 11.68
C ALA A 10 -3.57 -18.89 11.93
N LEU A 11 -3.60 -17.56 11.98
CA LEU A 11 -4.83 -16.78 12.08
C LEU A 11 -5.55 -16.61 10.73
N ARG A 12 -4.90 -16.94 9.60
CA ARG A 12 -5.52 -16.82 8.27
C ARG A 12 -6.74 -17.72 8.16
N GLY A 13 -7.86 -17.12 7.76
CA GLY A 13 -9.14 -17.78 7.54
C GLY A 13 -9.52 -17.81 6.07
N LYS A 14 -10.77 -17.43 5.79
CA LYS A 14 -11.30 -17.32 4.42
C LYS A 14 -10.40 -16.42 3.58
N SER A 15 -10.15 -16.80 2.33
CA SER A 15 -9.32 -16.02 1.42
C SER A 15 -10.00 -15.73 0.09
N VAL A 16 -9.54 -14.65 -0.54
CA VAL A 16 -9.86 -14.28 -1.93
C VAL A 16 -8.56 -14.02 -2.66
N THR A 17 -8.49 -14.40 -3.93
CA THR A 17 -7.32 -14.17 -4.78
C THR A 17 -7.72 -13.43 -6.06
N LEU A 18 -6.99 -12.37 -6.38
CA LEU A 18 -7.01 -11.68 -7.67
C LEU A 18 -5.73 -12.04 -8.44
N LYS A 19 -5.82 -12.35 -9.73
CA LYS A 19 -4.64 -12.68 -10.57
C LYS A 19 -4.68 -11.92 -11.87
N ASN A 20 -3.50 -11.60 -12.41
CA ASN A 20 -3.30 -11.05 -13.75
C ASN A 20 -4.23 -9.87 -14.09
N THR A 21 -4.46 -8.96 -13.14
CA THR A 21 -5.39 -7.85 -13.32
C THR A 21 -4.63 -6.57 -13.61
N VAL A 22 -4.92 -5.93 -14.74
CA VAL A 22 -4.34 -4.63 -15.10
C VAL A 22 -5.18 -3.52 -14.48
N ILE A 23 -4.54 -2.64 -13.73
CA ILE A 23 -5.13 -1.42 -13.16
C ILE A 23 -4.65 -0.25 -14.00
N LYS A 24 -5.53 0.27 -14.86
CA LYS A 24 -5.24 1.41 -15.73
C LYS A 24 -5.14 2.72 -14.93
N PRO A 25 -4.56 3.78 -15.50
CA PRO A 25 -4.54 5.11 -14.90
C PRO A 25 -5.90 5.57 -14.37
N GLY A 26 -5.92 6.02 -13.11
CA GLY A 26 -7.10 6.51 -12.41
C GLY A 26 -8.10 5.41 -11.99
N GLN A 27 -7.83 4.14 -12.30
CA GLN A 27 -8.72 3.03 -11.97
C GLN A 27 -8.37 2.38 -10.64
N HIS A 28 -9.35 1.63 -10.13
CA HIS A 28 -9.25 0.83 -8.93
C HIS A 28 -10.19 -0.36 -9.04
N VAL A 29 -9.93 -1.39 -8.24
CA VAL A 29 -10.70 -2.63 -8.16
C VAL A 29 -10.95 -2.93 -6.69
N GLU A 30 -12.21 -3.16 -6.30
CA GLU A 30 -12.55 -3.63 -4.95
C GLU A 30 -12.21 -5.11 -4.80
N VAL A 31 -11.58 -5.47 -3.69
CA VAL A 31 -11.36 -6.87 -3.30
C VAL A 31 -12.54 -7.30 -2.44
N THR A 32 -13.53 -7.91 -3.07
CA THR A 32 -14.78 -8.33 -2.42
C THR A 32 -14.72 -9.78 -1.92
N GLY A 33 -15.64 -10.16 -1.03
CA GLY A 33 -15.81 -11.54 -0.59
C GLY A 33 -15.19 -11.86 0.78
N LEU A 34 -14.64 -10.87 1.47
CA LEU A 34 -14.13 -10.98 2.83
C LEU A 34 -14.37 -9.71 3.67
N GLN A 35 -14.32 -9.86 4.99
CA GLN A 35 -14.21 -8.76 5.96
C GLN A 35 -12.78 -8.20 5.96
N THR A 36 -12.63 -6.90 5.72
CA THR A 36 -11.30 -6.30 5.46
C THR A 36 -10.75 -5.47 6.62
N ALA A 37 -11.56 -5.22 7.65
CA ALA A 37 -11.11 -4.50 8.86
C ALA A 37 -10.10 -5.30 9.70
N GLN A 38 -10.04 -6.63 9.54
CA GLN A 38 -9.07 -7.50 10.18
C GLN A 38 -8.59 -8.54 9.16
N ALA A 39 -7.51 -8.22 8.46
CA ALA A 39 -7.08 -8.96 7.28
C ALA A 39 -5.56 -8.96 7.09
N ASP A 40 -5.03 -9.99 6.45
CA ASP A 40 -3.66 -10.05 5.93
C ASP A 40 -3.75 -10.03 4.41
N VAL A 41 -3.05 -9.09 3.77
CA VAL A 41 -3.08 -8.90 2.33
C VAL A 41 -1.67 -9.00 1.79
N GLU A 42 -1.43 -9.98 0.92
CA GLU A 42 -0.17 -10.11 0.19
C GLU A 42 -0.41 -9.88 -1.30
N MET A 43 0.45 -9.09 -1.93
CA MET A 43 0.36 -8.86 -3.37
C MET A 43 1.70 -8.61 -4.04
N SER A 44 1.69 -8.77 -5.36
CA SER A 44 2.80 -8.45 -6.24
C SER A 44 2.30 -7.63 -7.42
N PHE A 45 2.96 -6.51 -7.65
CA PHE A 45 2.78 -5.66 -8.81
C PHE A 45 3.83 -5.97 -9.87
N GLU A 46 3.45 -5.79 -11.12
CA GLU A 46 4.28 -5.78 -12.32
C GLU A 46 4.10 -4.41 -12.98
N VAL A 47 5.17 -3.64 -13.06
CA VAL A 47 5.24 -2.37 -13.80
C VAL A 47 5.79 -2.67 -15.19
N PRO A 48 4.97 -2.61 -16.26
CA PRO A 48 5.39 -3.06 -17.59
C PRO A 48 6.49 -2.19 -18.21
N SER A 49 6.53 -0.89 -17.86
CA SER A 49 7.51 0.04 -18.39
C SER A 49 7.83 1.14 -17.38
N LEU A 50 9.12 1.48 -17.28
CA LEU A 50 9.61 2.61 -16.48
C LEU A 50 9.84 3.87 -17.33
N ALA A 51 9.52 3.84 -18.63
CA ALA A 51 9.71 5.00 -19.51
C ALA A 51 8.95 6.24 -19.01
N GLY A 52 7.78 6.03 -18.43
CA GLY A 52 6.94 7.08 -17.85
C GLY A 52 7.36 7.53 -16.45
N ALA A 53 8.33 6.89 -15.79
CA ALA A 53 8.77 7.28 -14.45
C ALA A 53 9.30 8.72 -14.46
N GLU A 54 9.01 9.49 -13.41
CA GLU A 54 9.48 10.88 -13.32
C GLU A 54 10.90 10.94 -12.72
N ARG A 55 11.60 12.05 -12.92
CA ARG A 55 12.88 12.27 -12.22
C ARG A 55 12.60 12.56 -10.74
N LEU A 56 13.41 11.97 -9.87
CA LEU A 56 13.41 12.34 -8.45
C LEU A 56 14.08 13.70 -8.29
N ASP A 57 13.43 14.60 -7.55
CA ASP A 57 14.04 15.86 -7.14
C ASP A 57 15.21 15.56 -6.19
N PRO A 58 16.45 15.99 -6.52
CA PRO A 58 17.62 15.77 -5.65
C PRO A 58 17.42 16.32 -4.23
N ALA A 59 16.64 17.38 -4.05
CA ALA A 59 16.35 17.95 -2.73
C ALA A 59 15.49 17.04 -1.83
N LEU A 60 14.83 16.04 -2.43
CA LEU A 60 13.98 15.05 -1.74
C LEU A 60 14.60 13.65 -1.76
N ALA A 61 15.82 13.48 -2.28
CA ALA A 61 16.42 12.16 -2.50
C ALA A 61 16.80 11.43 -1.20
N SER A 62 16.93 12.16 -0.09
CA SER A 62 17.25 11.61 1.23
C SER A 62 16.09 11.70 2.23
N ASP A 63 14.95 12.24 1.83
CA ASP A 63 13.80 12.48 2.72
C ASP A 63 12.52 11.86 2.13
N ALA A 64 12.38 10.55 2.37
CA ALA A 64 11.24 9.78 1.89
C ALA A 64 9.91 10.32 2.44
N GLN A 65 9.88 10.78 3.70
CA GLN A 65 8.66 11.24 4.36
C GLN A 65 8.18 12.56 3.77
N ARG A 66 9.07 13.53 3.60
CA ARG A 66 8.75 14.79 2.92
C ARG A 66 8.34 14.58 1.47
N LEU A 67 9.02 13.67 0.76
CA LEU A 67 8.65 13.27 -0.60
C LEU A 67 7.23 12.69 -0.65
N CYS A 68 6.88 11.82 0.30
CA CYS A 68 5.55 11.23 0.40
C CYS A 68 4.48 12.28 0.70
N GLY A 69 4.75 13.20 1.62
CA GLY A 69 3.85 14.33 1.92
C GLY A 69 3.63 15.24 0.71
N ALA A 70 4.69 15.52 -0.06
CA ALA A 70 4.62 16.33 -1.28
C ALA A 70 3.94 15.60 -2.45
N LYS A 71 4.07 14.27 -2.52
CA LYS A 71 3.54 13.40 -3.58
C LYS A 71 2.65 12.30 -2.98
N GLY A 72 1.62 12.70 -2.22
CA GLY A 72 0.66 11.78 -1.59
C GLY A 72 -0.21 11.00 -2.59
N ALA A 73 -1.15 10.19 -2.09
CA ALA A 73 -1.95 9.27 -2.92
C ALA A 73 -2.86 9.97 -3.95
N GLY A 74 -3.17 11.25 -3.74
CA GLY A 74 -3.96 12.08 -4.66
C GLY A 74 -3.15 12.74 -5.78
N ALA A 75 -1.82 12.82 -5.67
CA ALA A 75 -0.99 13.50 -6.65
C ALA A 75 -0.65 12.55 -7.82
N ALA A 76 -1.13 12.81 -9.04
CA ALA A 76 -0.78 11.95 -10.17
C ALA A 76 0.74 11.98 -10.44
N GLY A 77 1.34 10.79 -10.63
CA GLY A 77 2.75 10.65 -11.00
C GLY A 77 2.91 9.86 -12.31
N GLY A 78 4.16 9.70 -12.75
CA GLY A 78 4.48 8.87 -13.90
C GLY A 78 4.14 7.40 -13.68
N VAL A 79 4.96 6.75 -12.85
CA VAL A 79 4.72 5.39 -12.35
C VAL A 79 4.31 5.47 -10.88
N GLY A 80 3.01 5.35 -10.66
CA GLY A 80 2.38 5.51 -9.35
C GLY A 80 1.87 6.94 -9.06
N PRO A 81 1.09 7.09 -7.98
CA PRO A 81 0.98 6.13 -6.88
C PRO A 81 0.06 4.97 -7.23
N PHE A 82 0.51 3.74 -6.96
CA PHE A 82 -0.29 2.51 -7.12
C PHE A 82 -0.10 1.64 -5.88
N GLY A 83 -1.16 0.95 -5.44
CA GLY A 83 -1.13 0.27 -4.16
C GLY A 83 -2.50 -0.17 -3.67
N LEU A 84 -2.69 -0.14 -2.35
CA LEU A 84 -3.91 -0.47 -1.66
C LEU A 84 -4.57 0.78 -1.06
N TRP A 85 -5.90 0.83 -1.11
CA TRP A 85 -6.69 1.58 -0.13
C TRP A 85 -7.24 0.58 0.89
N VAL A 86 -6.74 0.67 2.11
CA VAL A 86 -7.17 -0.15 3.25
C VAL A 86 -8.04 0.67 4.18
N LEU A 87 -8.87 -0.01 4.97
CA LEU A 87 -9.81 0.64 5.89
C LEU A 87 -10.56 1.77 5.17
N ALA A 88 -11.06 1.46 3.97
CA ALA A 88 -11.74 2.42 3.12
C ALA A 88 -13.25 2.31 3.29
N SER A 89 -13.94 3.44 3.21
CA SER A 89 -15.40 3.49 3.10
C SER A 89 -15.86 3.05 1.71
N ALA A 90 -17.13 2.66 1.56
CA ALA A 90 -17.66 2.18 0.27
C ALA A 90 -17.55 3.23 -0.86
N ASN A 91 -17.78 4.50 -0.55
CA ASN A 91 -17.59 5.62 -1.48
C ASN A 91 -16.12 6.08 -1.58
N ARG A 92 -15.22 5.52 -0.76
CA ARG A 92 -13.80 5.86 -0.60
C ARG A 92 -13.54 7.27 -0.05
N GLU A 93 -14.53 7.86 0.61
CA GLU A 93 -14.39 9.17 1.26
C GLU A 93 -13.33 9.11 2.35
N GLU A 94 -13.44 8.11 3.23
CA GLU A 94 -12.35 7.65 4.07
C GLU A 94 -11.56 6.52 3.40
N ARG A 95 -10.23 6.56 3.51
CA ARG A 95 -9.28 5.54 3.08
C ARG A 95 -7.88 5.81 3.62
N THR A 96 -7.14 4.75 3.93
CA THR A 96 -5.69 4.81 4.16
C THR A 96 -4.98 4.25 2.93
N ALA A 97 -4.09 5.03 2.32
CA ALA A 97 -3.41 4.60 1.10
C ALA A 97 -2.01 4.05 1.39
N VAL A 98 -1.77 2.79 1.08
CA VAL A 98 -0.45 2.15 1.13
C VAL A 98 0.01 1.93 -0.30
N PHE A 99 1.06 2.60 -0.75
CA PHE A 99 1.39 2.63 -2.18
C PHE A 99 2.88 2.73 -2.48
N PHE A 100 3.22 2.45 -3.73
CA PHE A 100 4.53 2.72 -4.30
C PHE A 100 4.50 3.84 -5.33
N ARG A 101 5.63 4.53 -5.44
CA ARG A 101 6.01 5.36 -6.60
C ARG A 101 7.37 4.94 -7.10
N VAL A 102 7.56 4.99 -8.41
CA VAL A 102 8.85 4.68 -9.03
C VAL A 102 9.35 5.89 -9.79
N PHE A 103 10.59 6.27 -9.49
CA PHE A 103 11.32 7.35 -10.14
C PHE A 103 12.43 6.78 -11.01
N ARG A 104 12.81 7.54 -12.04
CA ARG A 104 13.98 7.22 -12.85
C ARG A 104 15.22 7.16 -11.96
N ALA A 105 16.19 6.39 -12.43
CA ALA A 105 17.51 6.36 -11.80
C ALA A 105 18.10 7.77 -11.70
N ALA A 106 18.76 8.06 -10.58
CA ALA A 106 19.56 9.28 -10.44
C ALA A 106 20.69 9.30 -11.49
N ALA A 107 21.21 10.50 -11.79
CA ALA A 107 22.35 10.63 -12.69
C ALA A 107 23.52 9.74 -12.21
N GLY A 108 24.08 8.91 -13.10
CA GLY A 108 25.15 7.97 -12.77
C GLY A 108 24.68 6.61 -12.22
N SER A 109 23.38 6.40 -12.00
CA SER A 109 22.80 5.10 -11.62
C SER A 109 21.99 4.50 -12.76
N LYS A 110 21.94 3.16 -12.82
CA LYS A 110 20.99 2.41 -13.66
C LYS A 110 19.78 1.92 -12.87
N LYS A 111 19.79 2.04 -11.54
CA LYS A 111 18.74 1.55 -10.66
C LYS A 111 17.67 2.62 -10.43
N PRO A 112 16.39 2.34 -10.71
CA PRO A 112 15.31 3.27 -10.37
C PRO A 112 15.19 3.44 -8.86
N VAL A 113 14.61 4.56 -8.42
CA VAL A 113 14.32 4.80 -7.01
C VAL A 113 12.86 4.43 -6.75
N VAL A 114 12.63 3.59 -5.75
CA VAL A 114 11.29 3.18 -5.35
C VAL A 114 10.97 3.80 -4.00
N LEU A 115 9.84 4.48 -3.91
CA LEU A 115 9.29 5.03 -2.68
C LEU A 115 8.10 4.19 -2.25
N MET A 116 8.07 3.76 -1.00
CA MET A 116 6.88 3.22 -0.34
C MET A 116 6.30 4.26 0.61
N CYS A 117 4.98 4.40 0.58
CA CYS A 117 4.23 5.38 1.35
C CYS A 117 3.05 4.72 2.09
N THR A 118 2.78 5.21 3.30
CA THR A 118 1.46 5.14 3.91
C THR A 118 0.94 6.57 4.10
N ASP A 119 -0.16 6.87 3.43
CA ASP A 119 -0.82 8.18 3.43
C ASP A 119 -2.19 8.06 4.10
N PRO A 120 -2.31 8.49 5.38
CA PRO A 120 -3.55 8.47 6.14
C PRO A 120 -4.28 9.83 6.08
N THR A 121 -3.92 10.76 5.19
CA THR A 121 -4.53 12.11 5.12
C THR A 121 -6.03 12.12 4.83
N LYS A 122 -6.57 11.00 4.33
CA LYS A 122 -8.00 10.76 4.16
C LYS A 122 -8.50 9.58 4.99
N SER A 123 -7.79 9.19 6.04
CA SER A 123 -8.13 7.99 6.83
C SER A 123 -9.35 8.17 7.74
N SER A 124 -9.75 9.41 8.02
CA SER A 124 -10.88 9.72 8.88
C SER A 124 -11.52 11.06 8.52
N LEU A 125 -12.82 11.18 8.73
CA LEU A 125 -13.58 12.44 8.68
C LEU A 125 -13.40 13.32 9.92
N ASN A 126 -12.81 12.79 11.01
CA ASN A 126 -12.53 13.60 12.19
C ASN A 126 -11.31 14.51 11.93
N PRO A 127 -11.47 15.84 11.87
CA PRO A 127 -10.39 16.76 11.52
C PRO A 127 -9.35 16.94 12.64
N ASN A 128 -9.64 16.45 13.86
CA ASN A 128 -8.77 16.62 15.03
C ASN A 128 -7.74 15.49 15.18
N LEU A 129 -7.66 14.58 14.21
CA LEU A 129 -6.74 13.45 14.26
C LEU A 129 -5.38 13.81 13.67
N TYR A 130 -4.32 13.34 14.32
CA TYR A 130 -2.98 13.38 13.77
C TYR A 130 -2.83 12.33 12.67
N GLN A 131 -2.67 12.78 11.42
CA GLN A 131 -2.63 11.92 10.22
C GLN A 131 -1.35 12.16 9.38
N PRO A 132 -0.14 11.96 9.95
CA PRO A 132 1.09 12.15 9.21
C PRO A 132 1.25 11.08 8.13
N THR A 133 1.83 11.46 6.99
CA THR A 133 2.33 10.48 6.02
C THR A 133 3.62 9.85 6.53
N PHE A 134 3.79 8.55 6.33
CA PHE A 134 5.03 7.83 6.59
C PHE A 134 5.55 7.19 5.31
N ALA A 135 6.88 7.08 5.18
CA ALA A 135 7.47 6.54 3.98
C ALA A 135 8.89 6.03 4.19
N GLY A 136 9.35 5.22 3.24
CA GLY A 136 10.74 4.79 3.13
C GLY A 136 11.08 4.48 1.68
N PHE A 137 12.35 4.69 1.31
CA PHE A 137 12.87 4.17 0.05
C PHE A 137 13.00 2.64 0.14
N VAL A 138 12.72 1.98 -0.97
CA VAL A 138 12.73 0.51 -1.08
C VAL A 138 13.92 0.08 -1.93
N ASP A 139 14.83 -0.68 -1.34
CA ASP A 139 15.91 -1.34 -2.08
C ASP A 139 15.37 -2.62 -2.76
N SER A 140 14.65 -2.45 -3.88
CA SER A 140 14.07 -3.54 -4.66
C SER A 140 14.72 -3.66 -6.04
N ASP A 141 14.96 -4.90 -6.49
CA ASP A 141 15.35 -5.16 -7.87
C ASP A 141 14.16 -5.03 -8.81
N MET A 142 14.10 -3.91 -9.53
CA MET A 142 13.08 -3.61 -10.53
C MET A 142 13.48 -4.07 -11.94
N SER A 143 14.52 -4.89 -12.11
CA SER A 143 14.94 -5.44 -13.41
C SER A 143 13.81 -6.17 -14.15
N LYS A 144 12.93 -6.83 -13.41
CA LYS A 144 11.73 -7.52 -13.92
C LYS A 144 10.44 -6.70 -13.71
N GLY A 145 10.56 -5.44 -13.28
CA GLY A 145 9.43 -4.56 -12.96
C GLY A 145 8.55 -5.04 -11.80
N LYS A 146 9.03 -5.95 -10.94
CA LYS A 146 8.23 -6.59 -9.89
C LYS A 146 8.47 -5.96 -8.53
N ILE A 147 7.38 -5.70 -7.81
CA ILE A 147 7.44 -5.24 -6.42
C ILE A 147 6.33 -5.88 -5.58
N SER A 148 6.69 -6.39 -4.40
CA SER A 148 5.76 -7.00 -3.47
C SER A 148 5.36 -6.05 -2.35
N LEU A 149 4.13 -6.25 -1.85
CA LEU A 149 3.59 -5.58 -0.68
C LEU A 149 2.84 -6.63 0.16
N ARG A 150 3.12 -6.67 1.46
CA ARG A 150 2.23 -7.28 2.46
C ARG A 150 1.66 -6.18 3.34
N SER A 151 0.39 -6.28 3.74
CA SER A 151 -0.21 -5.37 4.71
C SER A 151 -1.09 -6.14 5.68
N LEU A 152 -0.73 -6.09 6.96
CA LEU A 152 -1.57 -6.53 8.07
C LEU A 152 -2.48 -5.37 8.46
N ILE A 153 -3.78 -5.61 8.47
CA ILE A 153 -4.82 -4.65 8.80
C ILE A 153 -5.52 -5.17 10.05
N ASP A 154 -5.50 -4.41 11.13
CA ASP A 154 -6.26 -4.72 12.35
C ASP A 154 -6.89 -3.45 12.91
N ARG A 155 -8.08 -3.13 12.40
CA ARG A 155 -8.97 -2.04 12.81
C ARG A 155 -8.33 -0.67 12.76
N SER A 156 -7.55 -0.32 13.78
CA SER A 156 -6.90 0.99 13.91
C SER A 156 -5.39 0.96 13.66
N VAL A 157 -4.85 -0.18 13.23
CA VAL A 157 -3.45 -0.32 12.87
C VAL A 157 -3.32 -0.96 11.48
N VAL A 158 -2.36 -0.46 10.72
CA VAL A 158 -1.92 -1.00 9.44
C VAL A 158 -0.40 -1.16 9.49
N GLU A 159 0.10 -2.37 9.26
CA GLU A 159 1.53 -2.66 9.15
C GLU A 159 1.84 -3.14 7.75
N SER A 160 2.65 -2.38 7.02
CA SER A 160 2.92 -2.60 5.61
C SER A 160 4.40 -2.93 5.37
N PHE A 161 4.65 -3.99 4.61
CA PHE A 161 5.97 -4.55 4.34
C PHE A 161 6.22 -4.55 2.83
N GLY A 162 7.09 -3.64 2.37
CA GLY A 162 7.50 -3.52 0.98
C GLY A 162 8.69 -4.42 0.65
N ALA A 163 8.66 -5.02 -0.54
CA ALA A 163 9.74 -5.84 -1.09
C ALA A 163 10.25 -6.94 -0.14
N GLY A 164 9.33 -7.66 0.51
CA GLY A 164 9.66 -8.72 1.47
C GLY A 164 10.24 -8.18 2.77
N GLY A 165 9.78 -7.01 3.24
CA GLY A 165 10.20 -6.48 4.54
C GLY A 165 11.51 -5.70 4.53
N ARG A 166 11.91 -5.20 3.35
CA ARG A 166 13.03 -4.25 3.22
C ARG A 166 12.66 -2.85 3.69
N THR A 167 11.39 -2.51 3.54
CA THR A 167 10.80 -1.28 4.07
C THR A 167 9.54 -1.66 4.83
N CYS A 168 9.46 -1.25 6.10
CA CYS A 168 8.30 -1.53 6.96
C CYS A 168 7.73 -0.20 7.43
N ILE A 169 6.40 -0.06 7.37
CA ILE A 169 5.69 1.13 7.82
C ILE A 169 4.53 0.68 8.69
N LEU A 170 4.52 1.14 9.95
CA LEU A 170 3.38 0.99 10.84
C LEU A 170 2.62 2.32 10.88
N SER A 171 1.30 2.27 10.81
CA SER A 171 0.45 3.45 10.90
C SER A 171 -0.78 3.18 11.74
N ARG A 172 -1.18 4.17 12.54
CA ARG A 172 -2.42 4.17 13.30
C ARG A 172 -3.44 5.05 12.58
N VAL A 173 -4.67 4.56 12.44
CA VAL A 173 -5.77 5.26 11.77
C VAL A 173 -7.08 5.03 12.49
N TYR A 174 -8.00 6.00 12.41
CA TYR A 174 -9.26 5.96 13.17
C TYR A 174 -10.42 6.42 12.28
N PRO A 175 -10.83 5.61 11.28
CA PRO A 175 -11.94 5.93 10.40
C PRO A 175 -13.26 6.03 11.19
N SER A 176 -14.17 6.86 10.71
CA SER A 176 -15.52 7.07 11.27
C SER A 176 -16.58 6.25 10.52
N LEU A 177 -16.37 6.00 9.23
CA LEU A 177 -17.24 5.24 8.33
C LEU A 177 -16.71 3.82 8.09
N ALA A 178 -15.41 3.68 7.86
CA ALA A 178 -14.76 2.43 7.48
C ALA A 178 -14.47 1.50 8.68
N ILE A 179 -15.50 1.21 9.48
CA ILE A 179 -15.40 0.42 10.72
C ILE A 179 -16.03 -0.95 10.54
N GLY A 180 -15.33 -2.00 10.98
CA GLY A 180 -15.82 -3.39 10.95
C GLY A 180 -16.28 -3.80 9.56
N LYS A 181 -17.56 -4.20 9.44
CA LYS A 181 -18.14 -4.64 8.16
C LYS A 181 -18.27 -3.57 7.07
N ASN A 182 -18.11 -2.30 7.44
CA ASN A 182 -18.15 -1.20 6.48
C ASN A 182 -16.78 -0.91 5.86
N ALA A 183 -15.70 -1.46 6.43
CA ALA A 183 -14.36 -1.35 5.87
C ALA A 183 -14.25 -2.14 4.56
N ARG A 184 -13.65 -1.50 3.56
CA ARG A 184 -13.40 -2.02 2.22
C ARG A 184 -11.91 -2.03 1.93
N LEU A 185 -11.53 -2.90 1.00
CA LEU A 185 -10.18 -3.03 0.47
C LEU A 185 -10.22 -2.79 -1.04
N PHE A 186 -9.39 -1.89 -1.53
CA PHE A 186 -9.24 -1.65 -2.97
C PHE A 186 -7.78 -1.76 -3.38
N VAL A 187 -7.55 -2.22 -4.60
CA VAL A 187 -6.30 -1.97 -5.33
C VAL A 187 -6.51 -0.75 -6.22
N PHE A 188 -5.56 0.19 -6.27
CA PHE A 188 -5.68 1.40 -7.08
C PHE A 188 -4.41 1.71 -7.88
N ASN A 189 -4.58 2.50 -8.93
CA ASN A 189 -3.49 3.13 -9.68
C ASN A 189 -3.88 4.56 -10.06
N ASN A 190 -3.30 5.55 -9.40
CA ASN A 190 -3.44 6.97 -9.73
C ASN A 190 -2.23 7.51 -10.52
N GLY A 191 -1.33 6.64 -10.99
CA GLY A 191 -0.26 6.99 -11.91
C GLY A 191 -0.73 7.10 -13.36
N LYS A 192 0.17 7.54 -14.23
CA LYS A 192 -0.06 7.65 -15.69
C LYS A 192 0.27 6.38 -16.46
N SER A 193 1.06 5.49 -15.87
CA SER A 193 1.39 4.19 -16.46
C SER A 193 0.48 3.09 -15.93
N ASP A 194 0.14 2.13 -16.79
CA ASP A 194 -0.53 0.88 -16.39
C ASP A 194 0.31 0.13 -15.34
N VAL A 195 -0.39 -0.51 -14.40
CA VAL A 195 0.23 -1.41 -13.42
C VAL A 195 -0.57 -2.70 -13.39
N LYS A 196 0.11 -3.83 -13.44
CA LYS A 196 -0.52 -5.15 -13.36
C LYS A 196 -0.36 -5.71 -11.95
N VAL A 197 -1.45 -6.18 -11.37
CA VAL A 197 -1.43 -7.08 -10.21
C VAL A 197 -1.21 -8.48 -10.73
N SER A 198 0.00 -9.03 -10.56
CA SER A 198 0.28 -10.42 -10.95
C SER A 198 -0.49 -11.39 -10.06
N ARG A 199 -0.47 -11.13 -8.75
CA ARG A 199 -1.28 -11.81 -7.74
C ARG A 199 -1.54 -10.89 -6.56
N LEU A 200 -2.76 -10.93 -6.03
CA LEU A 200 -3.12 -10.50 -4.69
C LEU A 200 -3.86 -11.65 -4.02
N THR A 201 -3.51 -11.94 -2.78
CA THR A 201 -4.32 -12.79 -1.89
C THR A 201 -4.61 -12.01 -0.62
N ALA A 202 -5.88 -11.99 -0.22
CA ALA A 202 -6.31 -11.42 1.04
C ALA A 202 -6.94 -12.52 1.88
N TRP A 203 -6.60 -12.58 3.17
CA TRP A 203 -7.16 -13.50 4.15
C TRP A 203 -7.88 -12.70 5.23
N GLU A 204 -9.09 -13.11 5.60
CA GLU A 204 -9.68 -12.71 6.87
C GLU A 204 -8.82 -13.26 8.01
N MET A 205 -8.49 -12.42 8.98
CA MET A 205 -7.68 -12.84 10.12
C MET A 205 -8.58 -13.12 11.31
N LYS A 206 -8.47 -14.31 11.89
CA LYS A 206 -9.16 -14.66 13.14
C LYS A 206 -8.62 -13.81 14.29
N LYS A 207 -9.48 -13.51 15.26
CA LYS A 207 -9.03 -12.88 16.51
C LYS A 207 -8.09 -13.85 17.24
N PRO A 208 -6.88 -13.43 17.63
CA PRO A 208 -6.00 -14.29 18.41
C PRO A 208 -6.57 -14.51 19.80
N LEU A 209 -6.27 -15.68 20.38
CA LEU A 209 -6.39 -15.88 21.83
C LEU A 209 -5.21 -15.15 22.47
N MET A 210 -5.49 -14.01 23.09
CA MET A 210 -4.52 -13.32 23.91
C MET A 210 -4.51 -13.98 25.29
N ASN A 211 -3.35 -14.16 25.90
CA ASN A 211 -3.25 -14.63 27.28
C ASN A 211 -4.03 -13.64 28.18
N GLY A 212 -5.27 -13.97 28.54
CA GLY A 212 -6.14 -13.19 29.43
C GLY A 212 -7.21 -12.34 28.74
N ALA A 213 -8.39 -12.94 28.53
CA ALA A 213 -9.72 -12.41 28.88
C ALA A 213 -10.79 -13.43 28.47
#